data_AF-A0A0Q7LHJ1-F1
#
_entry.id   AF-A0A0Q7LHJ1-F1
#
_cell.length_a   1.000
_cell.length_b   1.000
_cell.length_c   1.000
_cell.angle_alpha   90.00
_cell.angle_beta   90.00
_cell.angle_gamma   90.00
#
_symmetry.space_group_name_H-M   'P 1'
#
loop_
_entity.id
_entity.type
_entity.pdbx_description
1 polymer ?
#
loop_
_entity_poly.entity_id
_entity_poly.type
_entity_poly.pdbx_seq_one_letter_code
_entity_poly.pdbx_strand_id
1 'polypeptide(L)'
;MPSLVRAASLTHYREVACASGLDPTRMLLDAGLSPRVLDAPDLMIPVDRLAALLQASAVQSGNEGFGLCMAEGRRLSNLGAVGLLVREQPTLRDSLDVLMRYQPLLNGSLSLMVEAFGQVVVIREEVQPGKAHRATRQRIELALGVMLRLMRQFLGADWQPRRVCLAHPAPRDLRTHHRVLGPAVAFDQDFHGIVCAREDLDTPNPSADPAMARYARQLLDAAAPAPGDALPGEVRRAVLLLLPSGRCSIAQVSAHVGVECRTLQRRLADDGQRFSAVVNEVRKELATRHVLDSDRPLAEVAGLLGFCAPSGLSRWFHAQYGRSAKESRAQRRVPRDPSSSRD
;
A
#
# COMPACT_ATOMS: atom_id res chain seq x y z
N MET A 1 10.46 4.52 -14.47
CA MET A 1 10.35 5.88 -13.90
C MET A 1 10.28 5.78 -12.37
N PRO A 2 10.81 6.75 -11.61
CA PRO A 2 10.65 6.76 -10.16
C PRO A 2 9.18 6.94 -9.79
N SER A 3 8.69 6.16 -8.83
CA SER A 3 7.33 6.37 -8.30
C SER A 3 7.30 7.65 -7.47
N LEU A 4 6.25 8.45 -7.67
CA LEU A 4 6.08 9.75 -7.03
C LEU A 4 4.88 9.75 -6.08
N VAL A 5 4.95 10.59 -5.06
CA VAL A 5 3.90 10.81 -4.07
C VAL A 5 3.80 12.29 -3.75
N ARG A 6 2.59 12.77 -3.45
CA ARG A 6 2.40 14.16 -3.02
C ARG A 6 3.12 14.42 -1.70
N ALA A 7 3.79 15.57 -1.62
CA ALA A 7 4.45 16.09 -0.43
C ALA A 7 3.47 16.31 0.72
N ALA A 8 2.18 16.42 0.43
CA ALA A 8 1.11 16.30 1.41
C ALA A 8 1.31 15.07 2.32
N SER A 9 1.91 13.97 1.87
CA SER A 9 2.26 12.81 2.72
C SER A 9 3.24 13.12 3.86
N LEU A 10 3.78 14.35 3.92
CA LEU A 10 4.59 14.89 5.02
C LEU A 10 3.83 15.89 5.92
N THR A 11 2.53 16.14 5.72
CA THR A 11 1.72 16.86 6.71
C THR A 11 1.92 16.25 8.10
N HIS A 12 2.13 17.11 9.10
CA HIS A 12 2.46 16.80 10.49
C HIS A 12 3.84 16.19 10.74
N TYR A 13 4.68 16.08 9.72
CA TYR A 13 6.06 15.59 9.90
C TYR A 13 6.86 16.48 10.86
N ARG A 14 6.76 17.81 10.73
CA ARG A 14 7.52 18.76 11.57
C ARG A 14 7.18 18.58 13.04
N GLU A 15 5.91 18.52 13.36
CA GLU A 15 5.39 18.41 14.72
C GLU A 15 5.80 17.07 15.34
N VAL A 16 5.65 15.97 14.61
CA VAL A 16 6.03 14.63 15.09
C VAL A 16 7.55 14.50 15.24
N ALA A 17 8.33 15.04 14.30
CA ALA A 17 9.80 15.04 14.38
C ALA A 17 10.28 15.82 15.61
N CYS A 18 9.79 17.05 15.81
CA CYS A 18 10.15 17.86 16.97
C CYS A 18 9.74 17.19 18.29
N ALA A 19 8.50 16.65 18.37
CA ALA A 19 8.03 15.92 19.56
C ALA A 19 8.85 14.66 19.85
N SER A 20 9.52 14.11 18.83
CA SER A 20 10.41 12.95 18.95
C SER A 20 11.90 13.33 19.11
N GLY A 21 12.20 14.61 19.35
CA GLY A 21 13.56 15.11 19.59
C GLY A 21 14.44 15.24 18.33
N LEU A 22 13.84 15.25 17.14
CA LEU A 22 14.56 15.34 15.86
C LEU A 22 14.55 16.78 15.31
N ASP A 23 15.57 17.14 14.54
CA ASP A 23 15.54 18.33 13.69
C ASP A 23 14.89 17.99 12.33
N PRO A 24 13.64 18.45 12.07
CA PRO A 24 12.93 18.10 10.84
C PRO A 24 13.65 18.59 9.58
N THR A 25 14.32 19.75 9.64
CA THR A 25 15.04 20.33 8.50
C THR A 25 16.24 19.46 8.15
N ARG A 26 17.03 19.07 9.16
CA ARG A 26 18.20 18.21 8.96
C ARG A 26 17.79 16.84 8.39
N MET A 27 16.75 16.22 8.97
CA MET A 27 16.23 14.94 8.49
C MET A 27 15.80 14.98 7.02
N LEU A 28 15.12 16.06 6.60
CA LEU A 28 14.71 16.25 5.21
C LEU A 28 15.91 16.36 4.28
N LEU A 29 16.91 17.17 4.64
CA LEU A 29 18.13 17.34 3.85
C LEU A 29 18.92 16.04 3.73
N ASP A 30 19.07 15.28 4.81
CA ASP A 30 19.75 13.97 4.81
C ASP A 30 19.01 12.94 3.96
N ALA A 31 17.67 13.02 3.92
CA ALA A 31 16.86 12.21 3.00
C ALA A 31 16.97 12.68 1.53
N GLY A 32 17.54 13.85 1.25
CA GLY A 32 17.63 14.45 -0.09
C GLY A 32 16.34 15.16 -0.51
N LEU A 33 15.58 15.70 0.45
CA LEU A 33 14.36 16.48 0.24
C LEU A 33 14.59 17.93 0.65
N SER A 34 14.10 18.87 -0.17
CA SER A 34 14.10 20.29 0.20
C SER A 34 13.11 20.54 1.34
N PRO A 35 13.43 21.34 2.37
CA PRO A 35 12.48 21.69 3.43
C PRO A 35 11.18 22.33 2.93
N ARG A 36 11.21 22.96 1.74
CA ARG A 36 10.02 23.56 1.08
C ARG A 36 8.89 22.56 0.82
N VAL A 37 9.18 21.25 0.80
CA VAL A 37 8.14 20.22 0.62
C VAL A 37 7.12 20.22 1.77
N LEU A 38 7.47 20.74 2.95
CA LEU A 38 6.53 20.85 4.07
C LEU A 38 5.51 21.97 3.86
N ASP A 39 5.85 22.99 3.09
CA ASP A 39 5.01 24.17 2.85
C ASP A 39 4.23 24.08 1.52
N ALA A 40 4.59 23.12 0.66
CA ALA A 40 4.03 22.95 -0.68
C ALA A 40 3.48 21.51 -0.87
N PRO A 41 2.26 21.22 -0.36
CA PRO A 41 1.71 19.86 -0.29
C PRO A 41 1.39 19.23 -1.65
N ASP A 42 1.28 20.03 -2.72
CA ASP A 42 1.01 19.56 -4.07
C ASP A 42 2.28 19.15 -4.85
N LEU A 43 3.48 19.42 -4.32
CA LEU A 43 4.72 18.96 -4.94
C LEU A 43 4.78 17.43 -4.97
N MET A 44 5.23 16.87 -6.09
CA MET A 44 5.50 15.44 -6.21
C MET A 44 6.93 15.14 -5.79
N ILE A 45 7.10 14.30 -4.77
CA ILE A 45 8.40 13.87 -4.26
C ILE A 45 8.65 12.39 -4.58
N PRO A 46 9.93 11.96 -4.73
CA PRO A 46 10.24 10.56 -4.93
C PRO A 46 9.84 9.73 -3.72
N VAL A 47 9.10 8.65 -3.97
CA VAL A 47 8.60 7.73 -2.93
C VAL A 47 9.71 7.15 -2.07
N ASP A 48 10.85 6.80 -2.68
CA ASP A 48 12.00 6.22 -1.96
C ASP A 48 12.61 7.21 -0.96
N ARG A 49 12.56 8.51 -1.26
CA ARG A 49 13.05 9.59 -0.39
C ARG A 49 12.12 9.77 0.82
N LEU A 50 10.80 9.72 0.60
CA LEU A 50 9.81 9.68 1.68
C LEU A 50 10.02 8.44 2.57
N ALA A 51 10.20 7.26 1.97
CA ALA A 51 10.44 6.02 2.70
C ALA A 51 11.69 6.10 3.59
N ALA A 52 12.80 6.59 3.02
CA ALA A 52 14.04 6.78 3.74
C ALA A 52 13.89 7.76 4.91
N LEU A 53 13.21 8.90 4.67
CA LEU A 53 12.96 9.91 5.71
C LEU A 53 12.18 9.32 6.90
N LEU A 54 11.04 8.68 6.65
CA LEU A 54 10.19 8.14 7.71
C LEU A 54 10.90 7.03 8.48
N GLN A 55 11.62 6.16 7.78
CA GLN A 55 12.37 5.07 8.41
C GLN A 55 13.54 5.59 9.24
N ALA A 56 14.31 6.55 8.72
CA ALA A 56 15.41 7.18 9.46
C ALA A 56 14.90 7.90 10.71
N SER A 57 13.76 8.60 10.59
CA SER A 57 13.13 9.31 11.72
C SER A 57 12.71 8.34 12.82
N ALA A 58 12.07 7.22 12.46
CA ALA A 58 11.69 6.18 13.43
C ALA A 58 12.91 5.57 14.13
N VAL A 59 13.99 5.30 13.39
CA VAL A 59 15.22 4.73 13.95
C VAL A 59 15.93 5.71 14.88
N GLN A 60 16.12 6.97 14.45
CA GLN A 60 16.89 7.95 15.22
C GLN A 60 16.14 8.42 16.47
N SER A 61 14.81 8.49 16.44
CA SER A 61 14.01 8.83 17.61
C SER A 61 13.70 7.64 18.53
N GLY A 62 13.90 6.41 18.06
CA GLY A 62 13.39 5.21 18.74
C GLY A 62 11.87 5.06 18.71
N ASN A 63 11.14 5.95 18.02
CA ASN A 63 9.68 5.88 17.88
C ASN A 63 9.30 4.91 16.76
N GLU A 64 8.99 3.66 17.12
CA GLU A 64 8.59 2.63 16.15
C GLU A 64 7.22 2.90 15.49
N GLY A 65 6.41 3.80 16.03
CA GLY A 65 5.10 4.20 15.50
C GLY A 65 5.10 5.57 14.82
N PHE A 66 6.25 6.06 14.35
CA PHE A 66 6.41 7.42 13.79
C PHE A 66 5.39 7.76 12.70
N GLY A 67 5.17 6.83 11.75
CA GLY A 67 4.19 6.99 10.67
C GLY A 67 2.75 7.06 11.18
N LEU A 68 2.41 6.31 12.23
CA LEU A 68 1.09 6.40 12.88
C LEU A 68 0.89 7.73 13.58
N CYS A 69 1.91 8.26 14.28
CA CYS A 69 1.83 9.58 14.90
C CYS A 69 1.54 10.67 13.86
N MET A 70 2.14 10.56 12.66
CA MET A 70 1.82 11.48 11.55
C MET A 70 0.40 11.32 11.02
N ALA A 71 -0.17 10.12 11.11
CA ALA A 71 -1.54 9.87 10.69
C ALA A 71 -2.54 10.60 11.59
N GLU A 72 -2.25 10.79 12.88
CA GLU A 72 -3.18 11.36 13.87
C GLU A 72 -3.64 12.79 13.58
N GLY A 73 -2.87 13.60 12.87
CA GLY A 73 -3.31 14.95 12.49
C GLY A 73 -4.04 15.01 11.14
N ARG A 74 -4.11 13.89 10.40
CA ARG A 74 -4.57 13.87 9.01
C ARG A 74 -6.05 14.19 8.87
N ARG A 75 -6.34 15.00 7.85
CA ARG A 75 -7.68 15.41 7.42
C ARG A 75 -7.85 15.09 5.94
N LEU A 76 -9.10 14.91 5.49
CA LEU A 76 -9.40 14.74 4.06
C LEU A 76 -8.86 15.88 3.19
N SER A 77 -8.79 17.11 3.72
CA SER A 77 -8.21 18.24 3.00
C SER A 77 -6.74 18.03 2.61
N ASN A 78 -5.99 17.16 3.31
CA ASN A 78 -4.62 16.82 2.92
C ASN A 78 -4.55 16.00 1.62
N LEU A 79 -5.65 15.38 1.19
CA LEU A 79 -5.75 14.70 -0.10
C LEU A 79 -6.08 15.66 -1.25
N GLY A 80 -6.17 16.98 -0.98
CA GLY A 80 -6.48 18.01 -1.99
C GLY A 80 -7.83 17.78 -2.68
N ALA A 81 -7.88 17.99 -4.00
CA ALA A 81 -9.10 17.82 -4.80
C ALA A 81 -9.71 16.41 -4.71
N VAL A 82 -8.89 15.37 -4.55
CA VAL A 82 -9.38 13.99 -4.34
C VAL A 82 -10.11 13.89 -3.00
N GLY A 83 -9.56 14.49 -1.94
CA GLY A 83 -10.19 14.54 -0.62
C GLY A 83 -11.51 15.29 -0.61
N LEU A 84 -11.60 16.37 -1.41
CA LEU A 84 -12.86 17.07 -1.63
C LEU A 84 -13.88 16.11 -2.25
N LEU A 85 -13.56 15.45 -3.37
CA LEU A 85 -14.50 14.54 -4.02
C LEU A 85 -14.92 13.37 -3.10
N VAL A 86 -13.97 12.78 -2.37
CA VAL A 86 -14.21 11.70 -1.39
C VAL A 86 -15.22 12.13 -0.34
N ARG A 87 -15.10 13.34 0.21
CA ARG A 87 -15.99 13.89 1.24
C ARG A 87 -17.41 14.11 0.73
N GLU A 88 -17.58 14.38 -0.56
CA GLU A 88 -18.90 14.65 -1.14
C GLU A 88 -19.62 13.39 -1.67
N GLN A 89 -19.05 12.19 -1.48
CA GLN A 89 -19.69 10.95 -1.93
C GLN A 89 -20.82 10.50 -0.98
N PRO A 90 -21.89 9.88 -1.51
CA PRO A 90 -23.09 9.59 -0.73
C PRO A 90 -22.93 8.44 0.26
N THR A 91 -21.98 7.53 0.05
CA THR A 91 -21.67 6.44 1.01
C THR A 91 -20.17 6.24 1.16
N LEU A 92 -19.75 5.53 2.23
CA LEU A 92 -18.34 5.14 2.40
C LEU A 92 -17.85 4.29 1.21
N ARG A 93 -18.70 3.44 0.63
CA ARG A 93 -18.40 2.66 -0.58
C ARG A 93 -18.01 3.57 -1.73
N ASP A 94 -18.85 4.54 -2.05
CA ASP A 94 -18.60 5.49 -3.14
C ASP A 94 -17.32 6.30 -2.89
N SER A 95 -17.06 6.67 -1.63
CA SER A 95 -15.81 7.33 -1.22
C SER A 95 -14.57 6.47 -1.47
N LEU A 96 -14.62 5.18 -1.12
CA LEU A 96 -13.54 4.23 -1.36
C LEU A 96 -13.31 4.00 -2.86
N ASP A 97 -14.37 3.93 -3.66
CA ASP A 97 -14.28 3.79 -5.12
C ASP A 97 -13.62 5.01 -5.76
N VAL A 98 -13.99 6.22 -5.33
CA VAL A 98 -13.30 7.46 -5.74
C VAL A 98 -11.83 7.42 -5.34
N LEU A 99 -11.53 7.00 -4.11
CA LEU A 99 -10.15 6.93 -3.63
C LEU A 99 -9.33 5.94 -4.44
N MET A 100 -9.87 4.77 -4.77
CA MET A 100 -9.22 3.78 -5.64
C MET A 100 -8.95 4.34 -7.04
N ARG A 101 -9.93 5.04 -7.63
CA ARG A 101 -9.82 5.62 -8.97
C ARG A 101 -8.76 6.73 -9.07
N TYR A 102 -8.72 7.64 -8.10
CA TYR A 102 -7.81 8.79 -8.12
C TYR A 102 -6.55 8.58 -7.27
N GLN A 103 -6.37 7.37 -6.73
CA GLN A 103 -5.19 6.93 -5.99
C GLN A 103 -3.86 7.34 -6.67
N PRO A 104 -3.68 7.16 -8.01
CA PRO A 104 -2.41 7.45 -8.66
C PRO A 104 -2.00 8.93 -8.61
N LEU A 105 -2.97 9.85 -8.48
CA LEU A 105 -2.71 11.28 -8.30
C LEU A 105 -2.15 11.61 -6.92
N LEU A 106 -2.41 10.76 -5.93
CA LEU A 106 -1.96 10.94 -4.55
C LEU A 106 -0.61 10.26 -4.32
N ASN A 107 -0.49 8.99 -4.74
CA ASN A 107 0.67 8.16 -4.46
C ASN A 107 0.80 7.03 -5.48
N GLY A 108 1.68 7.18 -6.47
CA GLY A 108 1.87 6.17 -7.52
C GLY A 108 2.42 4.82 -7.04
N SER A 109 2.78 4.67 -5.77
CA SER A 109 3.34 3.44 -5.20
C SER A 109 2.42 2.74 -4.21
N LEU A 110 1.33 3.35 -3.78
CA LEU A 110 0.34 2.67 -2.95
C LEU A 110 -0.73 2.05 -3.88
N SER A 111 -1.36 0.97 -3.47
CA SER A 111 -2.46 0.32 -4.18
C SER A 111 -3.53 -0.03 -3.15
N LEU A 112 -4.78 0.24 -3.50
CA LEU A 112 -5.93 0.04 -2.63
C LEU A 112 -6.90 -0.94 -3.30
N MET A 113 -7.42 -1.88 -2.53
CA MET A 113 -8.44 -2.81 -2.99
C MET A 113 -9.48 -3.04 -1.91
N VAL A 114 -10.74 -3.20 -2.32
CA VAL A 114 -11.85 -3.57 -1.44
C VAL A 114 -12.38 -4.93 -1.89
N GLU A 115 -12.32 -5.93 -1.00
CA GLU A 115 -12.80 -7.28 -1.26
C GLU A 115 -13.87 -7.69 -0.25
N ALA A 116 -15.01 -8.18 -0.74
CA ALA A 116 -16.08 -8.70 0.10
C ALA A 116 -15.96 -10.22 0.32
N PHE A 117 -16.20 -10.65 1.56
CA PHE A 117 -16.20 -12.05 2.02
C PHE A 117 -17.40 -12.27 2.95
N GLY A 118 -18.56 -12.63 2.39
CA GLY A 118 -19.79 -12.70 3.18
C GLY A 118 -20.03 -11.38 3.92
N GLN A 119 -20.40 -11.40 5.20
CA GLN A 119 -20.71 -10.16 5.94
C GLN A 119 -19.49 -9.29 6.32
N VAL A 120 -18.31 -9.60 5.80
CA VAL A 120 -17.07 -8.89 6.07
C VAL A 120 -16.49 -8.31 4.78
N VAL A 121 -15.87 -7.15 4.90
CA VAL A 121 -15.10 -6.51 3.84
C VAL A 121 -13.65 -6.33 4.30
N VAL A 122 -12.72 -6.59 3.39
CA VAL A 122 -11.29 -6.35 3.57
C VAL A 122 -10.88 -5.19 2.66
N ILE A 123 -10.45 -4.10 3.28
CA ILE A 123 -9.83 -2.95 2.61
C ILE A 123 -8.33 -3.18 2.67
N ARG A 124 -7.75 -3.67 1.58
CA ARG A 124 -6.34 -4.04 1.47
C ARG A 124 -5.53 -2.89 0.91
N GLU A 125 -4.39 -2.63 1.54
CA GLU A 125 -3.38 -1.70 1.07
C GLU A 125 -2.09 -2.45 0.74
N GLU A 126 -1.47 -2.09 -0.38
CA GLU A 126 -0.15 -2.60 -0.72
C GLU A 126 0.74 -1.47 -1.22
N VAL A 127 1.95 -1.40 -0.69
CA VAL A 127 2.97 -0.47 -1.16
C VAL A 127 3.89 -1.22 -2.10
N GLN A 128 3.95 -0.79 -3.36
CA GLN A 128 4.94 -1.29 -4.31
C GLN A 128 6.33 -1.11 -3.71
N PRO A 129 7.13 -2.19 -3.66
CA PRO A 129 8.47 -2.11 -3.10
C PRO A 129 9.32 -1.20 -3.99
N GLY A 130 9.84 -0.14 -3.38
CA GLY A 130 10.91 0.65 -3.98
C GLY A 130 12.21 -0.13 -3.99
N LYS A 131 13.29 0.48 -4.49
CA LYS A 131 14.64 -0.12 -4.43
C LYS A 131 15.07 -0.48 -2.99
N ALA A 132 14.49 0.18 -1.99
CA ALA A 132 14.67 -0.12 -0.57
C ALA A 132 13.48 -0.93 -0.01
N HIS A 133 13.47 -2.25 -0.23
CA HIS A 133 12.44 -3.17 0.30
C HIS A 133 12.29 -3.15 1.84
N ARG A 134 13.24 -2.53 2.58
CA ARG A 134 13.27 -2.48 4.05
C ARG A 134 12.60 -1.25 4.68
N ALA A 135 12.25 -0.21 3.92
CA ALA A 135 11.75 1.06 4.46
C ALA A 135 10.23 1.28 4.25
N THR A 136 9.43 0.21 4.21
CA THR A 136 8.00 0.29 3.90
C THR A 136 7.11 0.37 5.14
N ARG A 137 7.59 -0.05 6.33
CA ARG A 137 6.78 -0.12 7.56
C ARG A 137 6.11 1.20 7.92
N GLN A 138 6.88 2.27 8.08
CA GLN A 138 6.31 3.57 8.49
C GLN A 138 5.33 4.13 7.46
N ARG A 139 5.53 3.81 6.18
CA ARG A 139 4.65 4.25 5.09
C ARG A 139 3.32 3.50 5.09
N ILE A 140 3.35 2.18 5.27
CA ILE A 140 2.12 1.38 5.30
C ILE A 140 1.32 1.67 6.57
N GLU A 141 1.98 1.85 7.70
CA GLU A 141 1.32 2.25 8.94
C GLU A 141 0.68 3.65 8.81
N LEU A 142 1.39 4.64 8.21
CA LEU A 142 0.82 5.96 7.90
C LEU A 142 -0.43 5.85 7.00
N ALA A 143 -0.35 5.06 5.93
CA ALA A 143 -1.45 4.90 4.98
C ALA A 143 -2.68 4.27 5.66
N LEU A 144 -2.51 3.19 6.43
CA LEU A 144 -3.58 2.57 7.20
C LEU A 144 -4.16 3.50 8.26
N GLY A 145 -3.33 4.29 8.94
CA GLY A 145 -3.80 5.30 9.90
C GLY A 145 -4.66 6.38 9.22
N VAL A 146 -4.29 6.82 8.03
CA VAL A 146 -5.07 7.75 7.20
C VAL A 146 -6.40 7.11 6.78
N MET A 147 -6.37 5.86 6.30
CA MET A 147 -7.57 5.13 5.89
C MET A 147 -8.54 4.96 7.05
N LEU A 148 -8.04 4.59 8.23
CA LEU A 148 -8.88 4.41 9.41
C LEU A 148 -9.53 5.73 9.86
N ARG A 149 -8.80 6.84 9.77
CA ARG A 149 -9.35 8.18 10.02
C ARG A 149 -10.41 8.58 9.00
N LEU A 150 -10.19 8.26 7.73
CA LEU A 150 -11.19 8.44 6.69
C LEU A 150 -12.45 7.66 7.05
N MET A 151 -12.34 6.36 7.37
CA MET A 151 -13.50 5.54 7.75
C MET A 151 -14.23 6.10 8.96
N ARG A 152 -13.53 6.51 10.03
CA ARG A 152 -14.13 7.14 11.22
C ARG A 152 -14.84 8.46 10.94
N GLN A 153 -14.51 9.16 9.85
CA GLN A 153 -15.25 10.35 9.44
C GLN A 153 -16.67 10.02 8.96
N PHE A 154 -16.88 8.83 8.38
CA PHE A 154 -18.19 8.36 7.94
C PHE A 154 -18.92 7.57 9.04
N LEU A 155 -18.19 6.71 9.75
CA LEU A 155 -18.74 5.73 10.68
C LEU A 155 -18.83 6.24 12.13
N GLY A 156 -18.25 7.41 12.41
CA GLY A 156 -18.17 8.01 13.75
C GLY A 156 -16.80 7.80 14.41
N ALA A 157 -16.46 8.71 15.33
CA ALA A 157 -15.15 8.75 15.98
C ALA A 157 -14.84 7.49 16.82
N ASP A 158 -15.88 6.89 17.41
CA ASP A 158 -15.79 5.70 18.26
C ASP A 158 -15.83 4.39 17.47
N TRP A 159 -16.04 4.44 16.15
CA TRP A 159 -16.06 3.25 15.33
C TRP A 159 -14.71 2.52 15.39
N GLN A 160 -14.80 1.19 15.52
CA GLN A 160 -13.65 0.30 15.56
C GLN A 160 -13.74 -0.75 14.45
N PRO A 161 -12.63 -1.01 13.75
CA PRO A 161 -12.58 -2.09 12.77
C PRO A 161 -12.69 -3.44 13.48
N ARG A 162 -13.19 -4.46 12.77
CA ARG A 162 -13.16 -5.85 13.26
C ARG A 162 -11.73 -6.33 13.46
N ARG A 163 -10.82 -5.90 12.57
CA ARG A 163 -9.38 -6.18 12.67
C ARG A 163 -8.57 -5.20 11.84
N VAL A 164 -7.36 -4.89 12.27
CA VAL A 164 -6.33 -4.26 11.43
C VAL A 164 -5.19 -5.25 11.25
N CYS A 165 -4.88 -5.62 10.02
CA CYS A 165 -3.83 -6.57 9.69
C CYS A 165 -2.57 -5.83 9.25
N LEU A 166 -1.42 -6.19 9.84
CA LEU A 166 -0.10 -5.72 9.46
C LEU A 166 0.79 -6.91 9.14
N ALA A 167 1.42 -6.92 7.96
CA ALA A 167 2.24 -8.06 7.53
C ALA A 167 3.64 -8.09 8.13
N HIS A 168 4.08 -7.03 8.80
CA HIS A 168 5.35 -6.99 9.51
C HIS A 168 5.18 -7.44 10.96
N PRO A 169 6.29 -7.82 11.64
CA PRO A 169 6.27 -8.15 13.06
C PRO A 169 5.82 -6.99 13.94
N ALA A 170 5.33 -7.32 15.13
CA ALA A 170 5.00 -6.34 16.16
C ALA A 170 6.23 -5.55 16.62
N PRO A 171 6.11 -4.22 16.83
CA PRO A 171 7.14 -3.46 17.54
C PRO A 171 7.21 -3.84 19.02
N ARG A 172 8.25 -3.32 19.69
CA ARG A 172 8.42 -3.51 21.14
C ARG A 172 7.36 -2.78 21.95
N ASP A 173 6.88 -1.64 21.44
CA ASP A 173 5.86 -0.82 22.07
C ASP A 173 4.62 -0.69 21.18
N LEU A 174 3.48 -1.14 21.68
CA LEU A 174 2.19 -1.14 20.99
C LEU A 174 1.29 0.05 21.33
N ARG A 175 1.71 0.95 22.24
CA ARG A 175 0.86 2.05 22.72
C ARG A 175 0.32 2.92 21.58
N THR A 176 1.19 3.33 20.65
CA THR A 176 0.79 4.11 19.48
C THR A 176 -0.13 3.32 18.55
N HIS A 177 0.17 2.04 18.30
CA HIS A 177 -0.65 1.17 17.47
C HIS A 177 -2.05 1.02 18.04
N HIS A 178 -2.20 0.74 19.33
CA HIS A 178 -3.51 0.63 19.97
C HIS A 178 -4.26 1.95 20.01
N ARG A 179 -3.57 3.07 20.26
CA ARG A 179 -4.19 4.39 20.26
C ARG A 179 -4.74 4.78 18.88
N VAL A 180 -3.98 4.52 17.82
CA VAL A 180 -4.34 4.98 16.47
C VAL A 180 -5.23 3.95 15.76
N LEU A 181 -4.80 2.69 15.73
CA LEU A 181 -5.43 1.60 14.98
C LEU A 181 -6.52 0.87 15.76
N GLY A 182 -6.56 1.05 17.08
CA GLY A 182 -7.49 0.37 17.97
C GLY A 182 -6.94 -0.94 18.56
N PRO A 183 -7.73 -1.60 19.44
CA PRO A 183 -7.29 -2.79 20.15
C PRO A 183 -7.16 -4.04 19.25
N ALA A 184 -7.88 -4.09 18.12
CA ALA A 184 -7.95 -5.24 17.23
C ALA A 184 -6.82 -5.29 16.17
N VAL A 185 -5.67 -4.67 16.44
CA VAL A 185 -4.51 -4.74 15.56
C VAL A 185 -3.80 -6.09 15.69
N ALA A 186 -3.46 -6.70 14.56
CA ALA A 186 -2.75 -7.97 14.48
C ALA A 186 -1.54 -7.84 13.54
N PHE A 187 -0.40 -8.35 14.01
CA PHE A 187 0.88 -8.34 13.30
C PHE A 187 1.18 -9.71 12.69
N ASP A 188 2.25 -9.80 11.90
CA ASP A 188 2.68 -11.02 11.22
C ASP A 188 1.62 -11.62 10.27
N GLN A 189 0.70 -10.79 9.76
CA GLN A 189 -0.38 -11.21 8.88
C GLN A 189 0.06 -11.32 7.40
N ASP A 190 -0.78 -11.86 6.54
CA ASP A 190 -0.45 -12.05 5.12
C ASP A 190 -0.51 -10.79 4.25
N PHE A 191 -1.20 -9.76 4.74
CA PHE A 191 -1.43 -8.51 4.04
C PHE A 191 -1.52 -7.35 5.02
N HIS A 192 -1.52 -6.14 4.47
CA HIS A 192 -1.83 -4.92 5.20
C HIS A 192 -3.26 -4.48 4.86
N GLY A 193 -4.09 -4.23 5.86
CA GLY A 193 -5.48 -3.84 5.59
C GLY A 193 -6.38 -3.73 6.80
N ILE A 194 -7.58 -3.24 6.55
CA ILE A 194 -8.64 -3.06 7.54
C ILE A 194 -9.78 -4.03 7.23
N VAL A 195 -10.23 -4.74 8.24
CA VAL A 195 -11.37 -5.66 8.18
C VAL A 195 -12.55 -5.00 8.88
N CYS A 196 -13.66 -4.85 8.16
CA CYS A 196 -14.86 -4.17 8.63
C CYS A 196 -16.13 -4.97 8.27
N ALA A 197 -17.27 -4.58 8.84
CA ALA A 197 -18.55 -5.16 8.45
C ALA A 197 -18.91 -4.69 7.04
N ARG A 198 -19.60 -5.52 6.26
CA ARG A 198 -20.05 -5.10 4.92
C ARG A 198 -20.98 -3.89 4.99
N GLU A 199 -21.86 -3.86 5.99
CA GLU A 199 -22.82 -2.77 6.20
C GLU A 199 -22.15 -1.42 6.49
N ASP A 200 -20.92 -1.42 7.03
CA ASP A 200 -20.15 -0.18 7.25
C ASP A 200 -19.99 0.59 5.91
N LEU A 201 -19.76 -0.12 4.80
CA LEU A 201 -19.57 0.50 3.49
C LEU A 201 -20.82 1.22 2.97
N ASP A 202 -22.01 0.77 3.39
CA ASP A 202 -23.28 1.33 2.92
C ASP A 202 -23.78 2.45 3.84
N THR A 203 -22.96 2.89 4.80
CA THR A 203 -23.26 4.01 5.69
C THR A 203 -23.44 5.29 4.88
N PRO A 204 -24.60 5.96 4.97
CA PRO A 204 -24.84 7.22 4.29
C PRO A 204 -23.94 8.32 4.85
N ASN A 205 -23.46 9.18 3.97
CA ASN A 205 -22.72 10.39 4.34
C ASN A 205 -23.69 11.59 4.43
N PRO A 206 -24.00 12.10 5.64
CA PRO A 206 -24.91 13.23 5.79
C PRO A 206 -24.39 14.53 5.20
N SER A 207 -23.07 14.63 4.99
CA SER A 207 -22.41 15.83 4.45
C SER A 207 -22.28 15.81 2.92
N ALA A 208 -22.81 14.81 2.24
CA ALA A 208 -22.67 14.68 0.79
C ALA A 208 -23.45 15.77 0.04
N ASP A 209 -22.75 16.59 -0.74
CA ASP A 209 -23.37 17.53 -1.69
C ASP A 209 -23.08 17.08 -3.15
N PRO A 210 -24.10 16.61 -3.90
CA PRO A 210 -23.94 16.20 -5.29
C PRO A 210 -23.42 17.31 -6.22
N ALA A 211 -23.73 18.58 -5.95
CA ALA A 211 -23.24 19.70 -6.75
C ALA A 211 -21.74 19.91 -6.52
N MET A 212 -21.29 19.84 -5.27
CA MET A 212 -19.87 19.91 -4.92
C MET A 212 -19.10 18.69 -5.42
N ALA A 213 -19.70 17.49 -5.38
CA ALA A 213 -19.12 16.29 -5.98
C ALA A 213 -18.85 16.47 -7.49
N ARG A 214 -19.79 17.06 -8.24
CA ARG A 214 -19.58 17.36 -9.67
C ARG A 214 -18.46 18.37 -9.88
N TYR A 215 -18.43 19.44 -9.09
CA TYR A 215 -17.38 20.46 -9.17
C TYR A 215 -15.99 19.89 -8.90
N ALA A 216 -15.84 19.11 -7.81
CA ALA A 216 -14.59 18.47 -7.45
C ALA A 216 -14.13 17.48 -8.54
N ARG A 217 -15.06 16.74 -9.15
CA ARG A 217 -14.77 15.83 -10.26
C ARG A 217 -14.25 16.56 -11.50
N GLN A 218 -14.85 17.70 -11.86
CA GLN A 218 -14.37 18.51 -12.99
C GLN A 218 -12.94 19.01 -12.78
N LEU A 219 -12.59 19.41 -11.56
CA LEU A 219 -11.22 19.82 -11.21
C LEU A 219 -10.22 18.67 -11.37
N LEU A 220 -10.64 17.44 -11.02
CA LEU A 220 -9.79 16.25 -11.12
C LEU A 220 -9.65 15.76 -12.57
N ASP A 221 -10.73 15.74 -13.34
CA ASP A 221 -10.71 15.26 -14.72
C ASP A 221 -9.90 16.20 -15.64
N ALA A 222 -9.82 17.50 -15.31
CA ALA A 222 -8.92 18.44 -15.96
C ALA A 222 -7.43 18.19 -15.64
N ALA A 223 -7.13 17.51 -14.53
CA ALA A 223 -5.77 17.23 -14.05
C ALA A 223 -5.32 15.77 -14.29
N ALA A 224 -6.25 14.87 -14.66
CA ALA A 224 -5.95 13.47 -14.90
C ALA A 224 -5.33 13.26 -16.30
N PRO A 225 -4.25 12.48 -16.43
CA PRO A 225 -3.74 12.09 -17.75
C PRO A 225 -4.78 11.28 -18.52
N ALA A 226 -4.77 11.40 -19.86
CA ALA A 226 -5.72 10.71 -20.72
C ALA A 226 -5.68 9.17 -20.49
N PRO A 227 -6.84 8.49 -20.44
CA PRO A 227 -6.91 7.05 -20.19
C PRO A 227 -6.33 6.26 -21.38
N GLY A 228 -5.06 5.88 -21.29
CA GLY A 228 -4.37 5.10 -22.33
C GLY A 228 -3.04 4.51 -21.87
N ASP A 229 -2.15 5.33 -21.31
CA ASP A 229 -0.74 4.96 -21.07
C ASP A 229 -0.45 4.23 -19.74
N ALA A 230 -1.46 4.08 -18.86
CA ALA A 230 -1.27 3.56 -17.50
C ALA A 230 -1.67 2.09 -17.30
N LEU A 231 -2.28 1.43 -18.31
CA LEU A 231 -2.94 0.13 -18.12
C LEU A 231 -1.99 -1.00 -17.67
N PRO A 232 -0.77 -1.18 -18.22
CA PRO A 232 0.13 -2.24 -17.73
C PRO A 232 0.49 -2.09 -16.25
N GLY A 233 0.66 -0.85 -15.79
CA GLY A 233 0.90 -0.53 -14.38
C GLY A 233 -0.32 -0.84 -13.50
N GLU A 234 -1.52 -0.52 -13.97
CA GLU A 234 -2.79 -0.83 -13.29
C GLU A 234 -3.03 -2.34 -13.17
N VAL A 235 -2.81 -3.09 -14.26
CA VAL A 235 -2.90 -4.55 -14.27
C VAL A 235 -1.93 -5.14 -13.25
N ARG A 236 -0.68 -4.66 -13.23
CA ARG A 236 0.34 -5.12 -12.27
C ARG A 236 -0.10 -4.86 -10.81
N ARG A 237 -0.61 -3.66 -10.50
CA ARG A 237 -1.12 -3.32 -9.16
C ARG A 237 -2.29 -4.22 -8.74
N ALA A 238 -3.24 -4.43 -9.65
CA ALA A 238 -4.38 -5.31 -9.41
C ALA A 238 -3.94 -6.75 -9.12
N VAL A 239 -2.98 -7.27 -9.89
CA VAL A 239 -2.40 -8.61 -9.67
C VAL A 239 -1.73 -8.70 -8.29
N LEU A 240 -0.95 -7.70 -7.88
CA LEU A 240 -0.30 -7.68 -6.56
C LEU A 240 -1.30 -7.76 -5.39
N LEU A 241 -2.46 -7.12 -5.55
CA LEU A 241 -3.55 -7.13 -4.58
C LEU A 241 -4.39 -8.43 -4.61
N LEU A 242 -4.62 -9.01 -5.78
CA LEU A 242 -5.48 -10.19 -5.94
C LEU A 242 -4.76 -11.53 -5.77
N LEU A 243 -3.44 -11.56 -5.95
CA LEU A 243 -2.69 -12.82 -5.96
C LEU A 243 -2.65 -13.50 -4.58
N PRO A 244 -2.36 -12.79 -3.47
CA PRO A 244 -2.41 -13.37 -2.13
C PRO A 244 -3.80 -13.80 -1.65
N SER A 245 -4.89 -13.24 -2.20
CA SER A 245 -6.25 -13.69 -1.87
C SER A 245 -6.67 -14.95 -2.64
N GLY A 246 -5.83 -15.46 -3.55
CA GLY A 246 -6.13 -16.60 -4.41
C GLY A 246 -7.16 -16.31 -5.50
N ARG A 247 -7.57 -15.04 -5.67
CA ARG A 247 -8.62 -14.60 -6.61
C ARG A 247 -8.07 -13.96 -7.87
N CYS A 248 -6.76 -13.95 -8.07
CA CYS A 248 -6.13 -13.39 -9.26
C CYS A 248 -6.54 -14.17 -10.52
N SER A 249 -7.51 -13.60 -11.23
CA SER A 249 -7.97 -14.03 -12.54
C SER A 249 -8.09 -12.82 -13.44
N ILE A 250 -8.07 -13.05 -14.75
CA ILE A 250 -8.18 -11.94 -15.70
C ILE A 250 -9.51 -11.19 -15.56
N ALA A 251 -10.60 -11.89 -15.22
CA ALA A 251 -11.91 -11.29 -15.00
C ALA A 251 -11.95 -10.41 -13.75
N GLN A 252 -11.31 -10.84 -12.66
CA GLN A 252 -11.20 -10.03 -11.44
C GLN A 252 -10.31 -8.80 -11.65
N VAL A 253 -9.20 -8.97 -12.37
CA VAL A 253 -8.30 -7.87 -12.70
C VAL A 253 -8.99 -6.87 -13.64
N SER A 254 -9.69 -7.34 -14.66
CA SER A 254 -10.39 -6.47 -15.62
C SER A 254 -11.50 -5.65 -14.94
N ALA A 255 -12.26 -6.29 -14.03
CA ALA A 255 -13.24 -5.61 -13.20
C ALA A 255 -12.58 -4.54 -12.30
N HIS A 256 -11.44 -4.86 -11.67
CA HIS A 256 -10.71 -3.92 -10.82
C HIS A 256 -10.19 -2.70 -11.59
N VAL A 257 -9.69 -2.88 -12.81
CA VAL A 257 -9.18 -1.77 -13.64
C VAL A 257 -10.28 -1.08 -14.46
N GLY A 258 -11.52 -1.55 -14.39
CA GLY A 258 -12.67 -0.94 -15.06
C GLY A 258 -12.71 -1.13 -16.58
N VAL A 259 -12.16 -2.23 -17.12
CA VAL A 259 -12.27 -2.56 -18.56
C VAL A 259 -12.73 -3.99 -18.79
N GLU A 260 -13.27 -4.25 -19.99
CA GLU A 260 -13.62 -5.60 -20.44
C GLU A 260 -12.37 -6.50 -20.60
N CYS A 261 -12.52 -7.79 -20.31
CA CYS A 261 -11.43 -8.79 -20.44
C CYS A 261 -10.72 -8.73 -21.80
N ARG A 262 -11.49 -8.65 -22.88
CA ARG A 262 -10.96 -8.62 -24.25
C ARG A 262 -10.16 -7.35 -24.52
N THR A 263 -10.62 -6.22 -23.99
CA THR A 263 -9.92 -4.92 -24.10
C THR A 263 -8.61 -4.95 -23.33
N LEU A 264 -8.61 -5.52 -22.12
CA LEU A 264 -7.42 -5.70 -21.30
C LEU A 264 -6.37 -6.58 -22.01
N GLN A 265 -6.81 -7.73 -22.53
CA GLN A 265 -5.92 -8.63 -23.28
C GLN A 265 -5.33 -7.98 -24.52
N ARG A 266 -6.17 -7.28 -25.29
CA ARG A 266 -5.72 -6.56 -26.50
C ARG A 266 -4.66 -5.51 -26.15
N ARG A 267 -4.94 -4.63 -25.17
CA ARG A 267 -4.00 -3.58 -24.78
C ARG A 267 -2.69 -4.13 -24.20
N LEU A 268 -2.73 -5.20 -23.42
CA LEU A 268 -1.51 -5.88 -22.98
C LEU A 268 -0.72 -6.42 -24.18
N ALA A 269 -1.40 -7.01 -25.17
CA ALA A 269 -0.76 -7.54 -26.36
C ALA A 269 -0.16 -6.42 -27.24
N ASP A 270 -0.81 -5.25 -27.32
CA ASP A 270 -0.30 -4.06 -27.99
C ASP A 270 1.03 -3.60 -27.37
N ASP A 271 1.21 -3.77 -26.04
CA ASP A 271 2.46 -3.52 -25.31
C ASP A 271 3.41 -4.75 -25.26
N GLY A 272 3.14 -5.78 -26.06
CA GLY A 272 3.97 -6.99 -26.13
C GLY A 272 3.90 -7.90 -24.89
N GLN A 273 2.90 -7.72 -24.04
CA GLN A 273 2.73 -8.46 -22.79
C GLN A 273 1.54 -9.43 -22.85
N ARG A 274 1.66 -10.53 -22.09
CA ARG A 274 0.54 -11.44 -21.79
C ARG A 274 0.17 -11.29 -20.33
N PHE A 275 -1.11 -11.42 -19.99
CA PHE A 275 -1.57 -11.40 -18.59
C PHE A 275 -0.78 -12.37 -17.69
N SER A 276 -0.51 -13.59 -18.18
CA SER A 276 0.29 -14.58 -17.46
C SER A 276 1.74 -14.14 -17.22
N ALA A 277 2.32 -13.33 -18.11
CA ALA A 277 3.66 -12.77 -17.91
C ALA A 277 3.64 -11.70 -16.80
N VAL A 278 2.62 -10.85 -16.75
CA VAL A 278 2.44 -9.86 -15.67
C VAL A 278 2.28 -10.56 -14.31
N VAL A 279 1.44 -11.61 -14.25
CA VAL A 279 1.29 -12.44 -13.04
C VAL A 279 2.62 -13.08 -12.62
N ASN A 280 3.41 -13.55 -13.58
CA ASN A 280 4.72 -14.14 -13.30
C ASN A 280 5.72 -13.14 -12.70
N GLU A 281 5.76 -11.91 -13.20
CA GLU A 281 6.65 -10.87 -12.66
C GLU A 281 6.26 -10.47 -11.24
N VAL A 282 4.97 -10.33 -10.95
CA VAL A 282 4.48 -10.08 -9.58
C VAL A 282 4.79 -11.26 -8.65
N ARG A 283 4.68 -12.51 -9.13
CA ARG A 283 5.09 -13.70 -8.36
C ARG A 283 6.57 -13.67 -7.98
N LYS A 284 7.46 -13.25 -8.88
CA LYS A 284 8.91 -13.14 -8.58
C LYS A 284 9.20 -12.14 -7.47
N GLU A 285 8.51 -11.00 -7.50
CA GLU A 285 8.60 -9.96 -6.47
C GLU A 285 8.15 -10.48 -5.11
N LEU A 286 6.96 -11.09 -5.05
CA LEU A 286 6.43 -11.69 -3.82
C LEU A 286 7.27 -12.89 -3.34
N ALA A 287 7.79 -13.70 -4.25
CA ALA A 287 8.69 -14.81 -3.93
C ALA A 287 9.93 -14.31 -3.20
N THR A 288 10.50 -13.18 -3.65
CA THR A 288 11.66 -12.57 -3.01
C THR A 288 11.32 -12.20 -1.55
N ARG A 289 10.19 -11.52 -1.33
CA ARG A 289 9.73 -11.13 0.02
C ARG A 289 9.40 -12.31 0.93
N HIS A 290 8.69 -13.32 0.43
CA HIS A 290 8.14 -14.39 1.28
C HIS A 290 9.04 -15.63 1.35
N VAL A 291 9.79 -15.95 0.29
CA VAL A 291 10.73 -17.08 0.29
C VAL A 291 12.09 -16.64 0.82
N LEU A 292 12.64 -15.53 0.34
CA LEU A 292 14.00 -15.12 0.69
C LEU A 292 14.03 -14.34 2.00
N ASP A 293 13.10 -13.41 2.24
CA ASP A 293 13.16 -12.53 3.40
C ASP A 293 12.38 -13.03 4.64
N SER A 294 11.62 -14.12 4.53
CA SER A 294 10.80 -14.67 5.64
C SER A 294 11.03 -16.15 5.91
N ASP A 295 10.74 -16.59 7.14
CA ASP A 295 10.79 -17.99 7.58
C ASP A 295 9.43 -18.71 7.48
N ARG A 296 8.42 -18.13 6.80
CA ARG A 296 7.07 -18.71 6.68
C ARG A 296 7.08 -20.10 6.07
N PRO A 297 6.24 -21.06 6.50
CA PRO A 297 6.11 -22.37 5.85
C PRO A 297 5.92 -22.24 4.32
N LEU A 298 6.68 -23.01 3.53
CA LEU A 298 6.60 -22.93 2.06
C LEU A 298 5.19 -23.23 1.52
N ALA A 299 4.39 -23.98 2.27
CA ALA A 299 2.99 -24.24 1.93
C ALA A 299 2.13 -22.98 1.99
N GLU A 300 2.31 -22.13 3.01
CA GLU A 300 1.62 -20.84 3.11
C GLU A 300 2.09 -19.87 2.02
N VAL A 301 3.40 -19.84 1.78
CA VAL A 301 3.97 -19.04 0.69
C VAL A 301 3.41 -19.44 -0.67
N ALA A 302 3.14 -20.73 -0.91
CA ALA A 302 2.51 -21.18 -2.14
C ALA A 302 1.12 -20.54 -2.33
N GLY A 303 0.31 -20.47 -1.26
CA GLY A 303 -0.98 -19.79 -1.27
C GLY A 303 -0.87 -18.30 -1.59
N LEU A 304 0.07 -17.59 -0.94
CA LEU A 304 0.30 -16.15 -1.17
C LEU A 304 0.73 -15.80 -2.60
N LEU A 305 1.42 -16.73 -3.26
CA LEU A 305 1.81 -16.59 -4.66
C LEU A 305 0.72 -17.10 -5.62
N GLY A 306 -0.46 -17.46 -5.12
CA GLY A 306 -1.60 -17.90 -5.90
C GLY A 306 -1.42 -19.30 -6.51
N PHE A 307 -0.70 -20.21 -5.83
CA PHE A 307 -0.62 -21.62 -6.19
C PHE A 307 -1.62 -22.44 -5.37
N CYS A 308 -2.35 -23.35 -6.00
CA CYS A 308 -3.29 -24.24 -5.31
C CYS A 308 -2.60 -25.32 -4.47
N ALA A 309 -1.30 -25.59 -4.72
CA ALA A 309 -0.54 -26.60 -3.98
C ALA A 309 0.96 -26.22 -3.89
N PRO A 310 1.68 -26.65 -2.84
CA PRO A 310 3.12 -26.41 -2.69
C PRO A 310 3.96 -26.96 -3.84
N SER A 311 3.52 -28.05 -4.48
CA SER A 311 4.19 -28.62 -5.66
C SER A 311 4.17 -27.69 -6.88
N GLY A 312 3.16 -26.81 -6.98
CA GLY A 312 3.11 -25.75 -7.99
C GLY A 312 4.20 -24.70 -7.76
N LEU A 313 4.34 -24.23 -6.51
CA LEU A 313 5.39 -23.31 -6.12
C LEU A 313 6.78 -23.89 -6.40
N SER A 314 7.05 -25.13 -5.98
CA SER A 314 8.38 -25.76 -6.15
C SER A 314 8.80 -25.84 -7.62
N ARG A 315 7.91 -26.30 -8.52
CA ARG A 315 8.18 -26.37 -9.96
C ARG A 315 8.41 -24.99 -10.58
N TRP A 316 7.55 -24.04 -10.25
CA TRP A 316 7.66 -22.68 -10.75
C TRP A 316 8.95 -22.01 -10.26
N PHE A 317 9.27 -22.12 -8.97
CA PHE A 317 10.46 -21.49 -8.38
C PHE A 317 11.74 -22.06 -8.98
N HIS A 318 11.82 -23.38 -9.16
CA HIS A 318 12.95 -24.01 -9.85
C HIS A 318 13.09 -23.51 -11.29
N ALA A 319 11.99 -23.39 -12.04
CA ALA A 319 12.02 -22.88 -13.41
C ALA A 319 12.46 -21.41 -13.49
N GLN A 320 12.14 -20.58 -12.49
CA GLN A 320 12.51 -19.16 -12.49
C GLN A 320 13.92 -18.88 -11.95
N TYR A 321 14.38 -19.65 -10.96
CA TYR A 321 15.61 -19.36 -10.22
C TYR A 321 16.70 -20.44 -10.35
N GLY A 322 16.43 -21.54 -11.06
CA GLY A 322 17.39 -22.64 -11.27
C GLY A 322 17.69 -23.49 -10.03
N ARG A 323 16.98 -23.28 -8.92
CA ARG A 323 17.16 -23.95 -7.63
C ARG A 323 15.84 -24.01 -6.86
N SER A 324 15.75 -24.84 -5.83
CA SER A 324 14.55 -24.92 -5.00
C SER A 324 14.42 -23.75 -4.01
N ALA A 325 13.19 -23.47 -3.60
CA ALA A 325 12.89 -22.49 -2.55
C ALA A 325 13.53 -22.89 -1.20
N LYS A 326 13.62 -24.20 -0.92
CA LYS A 326 14.24 -24.75 0.29
C LYS A 326 15.75 -24.49 0.31
N GLU A 327 16.45 -24.74 -0.79
CA GLU A 327 17.89 -24.47 -0.92
C GLU A 327 18.19 -22.97 -0.79
N SER A 328 17.38 -22.13 -1.42
CA SER A 328 17.54 -20.67 -1.34
C SER A 328 17.43 -20.15 0.09
N ARG A 329 16.54 -20.73 0.91
CA ARG A 329 16.43 -20.41 2.34
C ARG A 329 17.61 -20.90 3.16
N ALA A 330 18.08 -22.12 2.90
CA ALA A 330 19.24 -22.68 3.60
C ALA A 330 20.49 -21.81 3.38
N GLN A 331 20.72 -21.34 2.16
CA GLN A 331 21.85 -20.45 1.84
C GLN A 331 21.78 -19.07 2.50
N ARG A 332 20.58 -18.56 2.83
CA ARG A 332 20.44 -17.33 3.63
C ARG A 332 20.82 -17.55 5.10
N ARG A 333 20.48 -18.72 5.66
CA ARG A 333 20.72 -19.03 7.08
C ARG A 333 22.17 -19.36 7.41
N VAL A 334 22.97 -19.71 6.40
CA VAL A 334 24.43 -19.80 6.55
C VAL A 334 24.98 -18.37 6.58
N PRO A 335 25.65 -17.92 7.65
CA PRO A 335 26.35 -16.65 7.65
C PRO A 335 27.32 -16.64 6.47
N ARG A 336 27.29 -15.61 5.63
CA ARG A 336 28.39 -15.37 4.69
C ARG A 336 29.62 -15.07 5.54
N ASP A 337 30.48 -16.07 5.67
CA ASP A 337 31.77 -15.94 6.34
C ASP A 337 32.60 -14.88 5.61
N PRO A 338 33.10 -13.81 6.26
CA PRO A 338 33.86 -12.76 5.59
C PRO A 338 35.28 -13.17 5.16
N SER A 339 35.70 -14.41 5.38
CA SER A 339 37.07 -14.86 5.14
C SER A 339 37.17 -15.89 4.02
N SER A 340 37.03 -15.46 2.77
CA SER A 340 37.61 -16.19 1.63
C SER A 340 37.96 -15.23 0.47
N SER A 341 38.83 -14.27 0.76
CA SER A 341 39.56 -13.53 -0.26
C SER A 341 40.92 -13.10 0.30
N ARG A 342 41.77 -14.09 0.57
CA ARG A 342 43.22 -13.99 0.51
C ARG A 342 43.71 -15.35 0.03
N ASP A 343 43.97 -15.42 -1.26
CA ASP A 343 45.17 -16.03 -1.83
C ASP A 343 45.55 -15.23 -3.08
#